data_AF-A0AAW9ECM9-F1
#
_entry.id   AF-A0AAW9ECM9-F1
#
_cell.length_a   1.000
_cell.length_b   1.000
_cell.length_c   1.000
_cell.angle_alpha   90.00
_cell.angle_beta   90.00
_cell.angle_gamma   90.00
#
_symmetry.space_group_name_H-M   'P 1'
#
loop_
_entity.id
_entity.type
_entity.pdbx_description
1 polymer ?
#
loop_
_entity_poly.entity_id
_entity_poly.type
_entity_poly.pdbx_seq_one_letter_code
_entity_poly.pdbx_strand_id
1 'polypeptide(L)'
;ALPTTEHTLAAHCEAKGKMWSTLRIFHQQAGFAYILRKNVAEKQLTELKKYAVFSKVTFTENTDAVLLGLAGQGAAQALAEFFPE
;
A
#
# COMPACT_ATOMS: atom_id res chain seq x y z
N ALA A 1 2.60 16.66 3.03
CA ALA A 1 2.46 15.29 3.58
C ALA A 1 1.19 14.67 2.99
N LEU A 2 1.11 13.33 2.85
CA LEU A 2 -0.09 12.65 2.32
C LEU A 2 -1.29 12.89 3.28
N PRO A 3 -2.45 13.39 2.80
CA PRO A 3 -3.65 13.53 3.62
C PRO A 3 -4.21 12.19 4.12
N THR A 4 -4.89 12.19 5.27
CA THR A 4 -5.41 10.95 5.91
C THR A 4 -6.52 10.27 5.11
N THR A 5 -7.21 11.00 4.25
CA THR A 5 -8.31 10.52 3.39
C THR A 5 -7.86 10.22 1.96
N GLU A 6 -6.55 10.26 1.69
CA GLU A 6 -6.00 10.10 0.35
C GLU A 6 -5.04 8.91 0.26
N HIS A 7 -4.91 8.41 -0.97
CA HIS A 7 -3.89 7.46 -1.35
C HIS A 7 -3.09 8.00 -2.53
N THR A 8 -1.82 7.60 -2.67
CA THR A 8 -1.01 7.97 -3.83
C THR A 8 -0.27 6.78 -4.42
N LEU A 9 0.06 6.88 -5.72
CA LEU A 9 0.94 5.93 -6.39
C LEU A 9 2.39 6.36 -6.19
N ALA A 10 3.21 5.49 -5.61
CA ALA A 10 4.62 5.73 -5.36
C ALA A 10 5.50 4.65 -6.02
N ALA A 11 6.78 4.96 -6.14
CA ALA A 11 7.82 4.04 -6.59
C ALA A 11 8.85 3.85 -5.47
N HIS A 12 9.23 2.60 -5.20
CA HIS A 12 10.40 2.29 -4.40
C HIS A 12 11.57 1.96 -5.31
N CYS A 13 12.61 2.79 -5.27
CA CYS A 13 13.79 2.67 -6.13
C CYS A 13 15.04 2.32 -5.33
N GLU A 14 16.00 1.66 -5.96
CA GLU A 14 17.35 1.56 -5.42
C GLU A 14 18.13 2.88 -5.57
N ALA A 15 19.34 2.92 -5.00
CA ALA A 15 20.23 4.09 -5.05
C ALA A 15 20.59 4.58 -6.46
N LYS A 16 20.56 3.69 -7.47
CA LYS A 16 20.79 4.03 -8.89
C LYS A 16 19.52 4.43 -9.63
N GLY A 17 18.38 4.54 -8.95
CA GLY A 17 17.10 4.92 -9.55
C GLY A 17 16.33 3.80 -10.24
N LYS A 18 16.84 2.56 -10.24
CA LYS A 18 16.07 1.41 -10.75
C LYS A 18 14.91 1.12 -9.80
N MET A 19 13.70 1.05 -10.35
CA MET A 19 12.49 0.77 -9.59
C MET A 19 12.40 -0.70 -9.20
N TRP A 20 12.20 -0.98 -7.92
CA TRP A 20 11.87 -2.31 -7.41
C TRP A 20 10.40 -2.63 -7.62
N SER A 21 9.53 -1.70 -7.24
CA SER A 21 8.09 -1.85 -7.36
C SER A 21 7.40 -0.48 -7.39
N THR A 22 6.21 -0.47 -7.98
CA THR A 22 5.20 0.53 -7.68
C THR A 22 4.35 0.06 -6.52
N LEU A 23 3.87 1.00 -5.72
CA LEU A 23 3.00 0.72 -4.58
C LEU A 23 1.96 1.84 -4.44
N ARG A 24 0.73 1.47 -4.06
CA ARG A 24 -0.31 2.44 -3.70
C ARG A 24 -0.33 2.57 -2.18
N ILE A 25 0.11 3.70 -1.66
CA ILE A 25 0.27 3.95 -0.23
C ILE A 25 -0.82 4.87 0.31
N PHE A 26 -1.27 4.59 1.52
CA PHE A 26 -2.31 5.33 2.24
C PHE A 26 -2.10 5.22 3.75
N HIS A 27 -2.72 6.12 4.51
CA HIS A 27 -2.70 6.05 5.97
C HIS A 27 -3.53 4.85 6.46
N GLN A 28 -3.00 4.11 7.42
CA GLN A 28 -3.73 3.07 8.12
C GLN A 28 -3.32 3.06 9.59
N GLN A 29 -4.30 3.21 10.49
CA GLN A 29 -4.08 3.32 11.93
C GLN A 29 -3.07 4.45 12.27
N ALA A 30 -2.03 4.14 13.06
CA ALA A 30 -0.98 5.09 13.43
C ALA A 30 0.21 5.13 12.43
N GLY A 31 0.05 4.53 11.24
CA GLY A 31 1.10 4.44 10.25
C GLY A 31 0.57 4.38 8.82
N PHE A 32 1.23 3.59 7.99
CA PHE A 32 0.90 3.45 6.57
C PHE A 32 0.71 1.98 6.20
N ALA A 33 -0.16 1.76 5.24
CA ALA A 33 -0.21 0.52 4.48
C ALA A 33 -0.03 0.81 3.00
N TYR A 34 0.40 -0.20 2.26
CA TYR A 34 0.48 -0.10 0.82
C TYR A 34 0.07 -1.40 0.14
N ILE A 35 -0.44 -1.26 -1.08
CA ILE A 35 -0.75 -2.38 -1.97
C ILE A 35 0.35 -2.45 -3.04
N LEU A 36 0.84 -3.67 -3.30
CA LEU A 36 1.76 -3.97 -4.39
C LEU A 36 1.44 -5.35 -5.00
N ARG A 37 2.18 -5.69 -6.05
CA ARG A 37 2.12 -7.02 -6.67
C ARG A 37 2.74 -8.07 -5.73
N LYS A 38 2.02 -9.17 -5.50
CA LYS A 38 2.43 -10.24 -4.57
C LYS A 38 3.82 -10.82 -4.88
N ASN A 39 4.15 -10.97 -6.16
CA ASN A 39 5.43 -11.54 -6.58
C ASN A 39 6.67 -10.69 -6.21
N VAL A 40 6.50 -9.43 -5.82
CA VAL A 40 7.59 -8.55 -5.37
C VAL A 40 7.50 -8.19 -3.88
N ALA A 41 6.53 -8.75 -3.14
CA ALA A 41 6.27 -8.42 -1.74
C ALA A 41 7.46 -8.76 -0.82
N GLU A 42 7.98 -9.99 -0.93
CA GLU A 42 9.12 -10.44 -0.13
C GLU A 42 10.36 -9.56 -0.38
N LYS A 43 10.68 -9.31 -1.64
CA LYS A 43 11.81 -8.45 -2.02
C LYS A 43 11.63 -7.01 -1.52
N GLN A 44 10.43 -6.46 -1.66
CA GLN A 44 10.09 -5.11 -1.18
C GLN A 44 10.37 -4.99 0.33
N LEU A 45 9.93 -5.97 1.12
CA LEU A 45 10.15 -5.98 2.57
C LEU A 45 11.62 -6.11 2.94
N THR A 46 12.36 -6.98 2.26
CA THR A 46 13.80 -7.15 2.48
C THR A 46 14.56 -5.85 2.23
N GLU A 47 14.29 -5.17 1.12
CA GLU A 47 14.97 -3.91 0.79
C GLU A 47 14.57 -2.76 1.72
N LEU A 48 13.31 -2.68 2.17
CA LEU A 48 12.89 -1.67 3.16
C LEU A 48 13.55 -1.90 4.52
N LYS A 49 13.59 -3.15 5.01
CA LYS A 49 14.17 -3.50 6.32
C LYS A 49 15.67 -3.21 6.38
N LYS A 50 16.39 -3.35 5.27
CA LYS A 50 17.84 -3.07 5.18
C LYS A 50 18.22 -1.69 5.71
N TYR A 51 17.39 -0.68 5.48
CA TYR A 51 17.66 0.71 5.88
C TYR A 51 16.87 1.14 7.13
N ALA A 52 16.11 0.24 7.73
CA ALA A 52 15.24 0.53 8.86
C ALA A 52 15.88 0.30 10.24
N VAL A 53 17.13 -0.17 10.29
CA VAL A 53 17.80 -0.61 11.53
C VAL A 53 17.86 0.47 12.62
N PHE A 54 17.88 1.75 12.25
CA PHE A 54 17.90 2.87 13.20
C PHE A 54 16.55 3.59 13.34
N SER A 55 15.53 3.14 12.60
CA SER A 55 14.21 3.75 12.57
C SER A 55 13.29 2.99 13.54
N LYS A 56 12.51 3.72 14.35
CA LYS A 56 11.45 3.13 15.20
C LYS A 56 10.23 2.75 14.36
N VAL A 57 10.40 1.80 13.44
CA VAL A 57 9.37 1.35 12.49
C VAL A 57 9.35 -0.17 12.39
N THR A 58 8.16 -0.72 12.13
CA THR A 58 7.96 -2.16 11.92
C THR A 58 7.34 -2.38 10.56
N PHE A 59 7.87 -3.33 9.79
CA PHE A 59 7.32 -3.74 8.50
C PHE A 59 6.81 -5.17 8.57
N THR A 60 5.53 -5.35 8.28
CA THR A 60 4.83 -6.64 8.32
C THR A 60 4.03 -6.84 7.05
N GLU A 61 4.06 -8.04 6.48
CA GLU A 61 3.12 -8.43 5.43
C GLU A 61 1.76 -8.73 6.08
N ASN A 62 0.70 -8.11 5.58
CA ASN A 62 -0.66 -8.42 6.02
C ASN A 62 -1.31 -9.41 5.05
N THR A 63 -1.45 -10.65 5.49
CA THR A 63 -2.10 -11.72 4.72
C THR A 63 -3.58 -11.91 5.08
N ASP A 64 -4.06 -11.22 6.11
CA ASP A 64 -5.44 -11.32 6.61
C ASP A 64 -6.39 -10.40 5.84
N ALA A 65 -5.86 -9.30 5.30
CA ALA A 65 -6.63 -8.36 4.49
C ALA A 65 -6.98 -8.93 3.10
N VAL A 66 -8.22 -8.74 2.68
CA VAL A 66 -8.69 -9.10 1.33
C VAL A 66 -8.72 -7.85 0.45
N LEU A 67 -8.06 -7.93 -0.70
CA LEU A 67 -8.07 -6.86 -1.70
C LEU A 67 -9.12 -7.16 -2.77
N LEU A 68 -10.16 -6.33 -2.82
CA LEU A 68 -11.24 -6.40 -3.80
C LEU A 68 -11.21 -5.16 -4.70
N GLY A 69 -11.64 -5.32 -5.94
CA GLY A 69 -11.81 -4.22 -6.90
C GLY A 69 -13.20 -4.26 -7.50
N LEU A 70 -13.90 -3.13 -7.46
CA LEU A 70 -15.20 -2.94 -8.09
C LEU A 70 -15.07 -1.87 -9.17
N ALA A 71 -15.54 -2.17 -10.38
CA ALA A 71 -15.46 -1.28 -11.53
C ALA A 71 -16.66 -1.49 -12.46
N GLY A 72 -16.89 -0.52 -13.35
CA GLY A 72 -17.99 -0.52 -14.30
C GLY A 72 -19.09 0.47 -13.96
N GLN A 73 -20.06 0.59 -14.86
CA GLN A 73 -21.23 1.45 -14.67
C GLN A 73 -22.08 0.93 -13.49
N GLY A 74 -22.48 1.83 -12.59
CA GLY A 74 -23.25 1.45 -11.41
C GLY A 74 -22.41 1.00 -10.19
N ALA A 75 -21.08 0.92 -10.30
CA ALA A 75 -20.20 0.45 -9.22
C ALA A 75 -20.36 1.26 -7.93
N ALA A 76 -20.41 2.59 -8.03
CA ALA A 76 -20.58 3.47 -6.87
C ALA A 76 -21.94 3.27 -6.19
N GLN A 77 -23.01 3.12 -6.98
CA GLN A 77 -24.36 2.88 -6.48
C GLN A 77 -24.46 1.54 -5.77
N ALA A 78 -23.93 0.47 -6.38
CA ALA A 78 -23.91 -0.85 -5.77
C ALA A 78 -23.12 -0.87 -4.45
N LEU A 79 -22.02 -0.12 -4.36
CA LEU A 79 -21.22 -0.05 -3.14
C LEU A 79 -21.93 0.71 -2.00
N ALA A 80 -22.70 1.75 -2.34
CA ALA A 80 -23.45 2.56 -1.37
C ALA A 80 -24.54 1.76 -0.64
N GLU A 81 -25.05 0.67 -1.21
CA GLU A 81 -26.01 -0.23 -0.55
C GLU A 81 -25.40 -1.00 0.65
N PHE A 82 -24.09 -1.24 0.63
CA PHE A 82 -23.38 -2.00 1.68
C PHE A 82 -22.64 -1.10 2.68
N PHE A 83 -22.26 0.11 2.27
CA PHE A 83 -21.52 1.08 3.09
C PHE A 83 -22.24 2.44 3.08
N PRO A 84 -23.34 2.58 3.83
CA PRO A 84 -23.99 3.87 4.02
C PRO A 84 -23.07 4.82 4.83
N GLU A 85 -23.19 6.14 4.59
CA GLU A 85 -22.43 7.18 5.31
C GLU A 85 -22.59 7.11 6.84
#